data_AF-A0A8J2TZ01-F1
#
_entry.id   AF-A0A8J2TZ01-F1
#
_cell.length_a   1.000
_cell.length_b   1.000
_cell.length_c   1.000
_cell.angle_alpha   90.00
_cell.angle_beta   90.00
_cell.angle_gamma   90.00
#
_symmetry.space_group_name_H-M   'P 1'
#
loop_
_entity.id
_entity.type
_entity.pdbx_description
1 polymer ?
#
loop_
_entity_poly.entity_id
_entity_poly.type
_entity_poly.pdbx_seq_one_letter_code
_entity_poly.pdbx_strand_id
1 'polypeptide(L)'
;MHRIARPLPALTLAAVLMLSACGGSVEPSGDEPTVPEAVTETAENGESNGDGTGAGPLEGTEPVPDAELPGEELSAYFSEADGVAHVVGVAHDDPDGGLVVRGVPGADGEELGALPPTAEVTLAGRERVLDDEGQGGSWAEIRLGDGVGWVSTQFLGYLPEAGQGETADFSDVPPAEDPLEIASGVGIRAAERQQDGGTPGEAEWVVAAVPEGHGGGEYTVDVTGGMGDDSVAGHRYTVVIAEAGDGFELTETTSLPICLRGAGDELCL
;
A
#
# COMPACT_ATOMS: atom_id res chain seq x y z
N MET A 1 -5.88 -50.31 20.83
CA MET A 1 -6.10 -48.88 20.54
C MET A 1 -6.42 -48.75 19.05
N HIS A 2 -7.70 -48.63 18.72
CA HIS A 2 -8.21 -48.63 17.34
C HIS A 2 -8.08 -47.23 16.72
N ARG A 3 -7.45 -47.15 15.55
CA ARG A 3 -7.45 -45.96 14.68
C ARG A 3 -8.67 -46.04 13.77
N ILE A 4 -9.54 -45.03 13.84
CA ILE A 4 -10.67 -44.85 12.93
C ILE A 4 -10.24 -43.86 11.85
N ALA A 5 -10.09 -44.36 10.63
CA ALA A 5 -9.93 -43.55 9.43
C ALA A 5 -11.31 -43.03 9.00
N ARG A 6 -11.42 -41.72 8.73
CA ARG A 6 -12.60 -41.11 8.11
C ARG A 6 -12.32 -40.88 6.62
N PRO A 7 -13.23 -41.29 5.71
CA PRO A 7 -13.13 -40.94 4.30
C PRO A 7 -13.74 -39.56 4.01
N LEU A 8 -13.08 -38.81 3.13
CA LEU A 8 -13.57 -37.57 2.52
C LEU A 8 -14.64 -37.88 1.44
N PRO A 9 -15.72 -37.10 1.31
CA PRO A 9 -16.65 -37.22 0.20
C PRO A 9 -16.12 -36.47 -1.04
N ALA A 10 -16.18 -37.15 -2.18
CA ALA A 10 -15.96 -36.59 -3.51
C ALA A 10 -17.12 -35.68 -3.90
N LEU A 11 -16.82 -34.46 -4.35
CA LEU A 11 -17.79 -33.50 -4.86
C LEU A 11 -17.74 -33.52 -6.39
N THR A 12 -18.83 -33.99 -6.99
CA THR A 12 -19.03 -34.09 -8.44
C THR A 12 -19.58 -32.76 -8.96
N LEU A 13 -18.83 -32.04 -9.78
CA LEU A 13 -19.31 -30.85 -10.48
C LEU A 13 -19.92 -31.26 -11.83
N ALA A 14 -21.22 -31.04 -12.02
CA ALA A 14 -21.91 -31.25 -13.28
C ALA A 14 -21.93 -29.95 -14.10
N ALA A 15 -21.40 -30.00 -15.32
CA ALA A 15 -21.49 -28.94 -16.31
C ALA A 15 -22.89 -28.95 -16.97
N VAL A 16 -23.53 -27.78 -17.07
CA VAL A 16 -24.72 -27.57 -17.90
C VAL A 16 -24.43 -26.47 -18.91
N LEU A 17 -24.28 -26.89 -20.17
CA LEU A 17 -24.33 -26.08 -21.38
C LEU A 17 -25.80 -25.88 -21.76
N MET A 18 -26.23 -24.64 -21.97
CA MET A 18 -27.46 -24.33 -22.71
C MET A 18 -27.18 -23.21 -23.72
N LEU A 19 -27.10 -23.59 -25.00
CA LEU A 19 -27.27 -22.71 -26.14
C LEU A 19 -28.76 -22.37 -26.28
N SER A 20 -29.09 -21.13 -26.63
CA SER A 20 -30.32 -20.82 -27.36
C SER A 20 -30.11 -19.62 -28.27
N ALA A 21 -30.33 -19.87 -29.55
CA ALA A 21 -30.30 -18.94 -30.66
C ALA A 21 -31.73 -18.49 -31.01
N CYS A 22 -31.89 -17.21 -31.35
CA CYS A 22 -32.92 -16.60 -32.20
C CYS A 22 -32.33 -15.23 -32.61
N GLY A 23 -32.18 -14.81 -33.87
CA GLY A 23 -33.00 -15.05 -35.05
C GLY A 23 -34.07 -13.95 -35.14
N GLY A 24 -33.76 -12.81 -35.78
CA GLY A 24 -34.71 -11.70 -35.94
C GLY A 24 -34.25 -10.63 -36.93
N SER A 25 -34.97 -10.58 -38.05
CA SER A 25 -34.84 -9.80 -39.29
C SER A 25 -34.54 -8.29 -39.22
N VAL A 26 -33.82 -7.85 -40.27
CA VAL A 26 -33.55 -6.47 -40.69
C VAL A 26 -34.75 -5.90 -41.47
N GLU A 27 -35.14 -4.65 -41.17
CA GLU A 27 -35.84 -3.77 -42.11
C GLU A 27 -35.08 -2.42 -42.21
N PRO A 28 -34.93 -1.84 -43.42
CA PRO A 28 -34.18 -0.61 -43.63
C PRO A 28 -35.12 0.61 -43.65
N SER A 29 -34.84 1.59 -42.78
CA SER A 29 -35.34 2.95 -42.95
C SER A 29 -34.17 3.86 -43.29
N GLY A 30 -34.25 4.47 -44.47
CA GLY A 30 -33.31 5.46 -44.93
C GLY A 30 -33.50 6.77 -44.17
N ASP A 31 -32.40 7.28 -43.67
CA ASP A 31 -32.23 8.67 -43.26
C ASP A 31 -30.91 9.18 -43.84
N GLU A 32 -30.93 10.46 -44.20
CA GLU A 32 -29.95 11.17 -45.02
C GLU A 32 -28.53 11.21 -44.43
N PRO A 33 -27.48 11.31 -45.27
CA PRO A 33 -26.10 11.41 -44.80
C PRO A 33 -25.83 12.80 -44.24
N THR A 34 -25.81 12.92 -42.91
CA THR A 34 -25.25 14.10 -42.25
C THR A 34 -23.74 13.92 -42.16
N VAL A 35 -23.01 14.81 -42.83
CA VAL A 35 -21.54 14.88 -42.84
C VAL A 35 -21.05 15.23 -41.43
N PRO A 36 -20.22 14.41 -40.77
CA PRO A 36 -19.56 14.84 -39.55
C PRO A 36 -18.39 15.78 -39.91
N GLU A 37 -18.44 17.00 -39.38
CA GLU A 37 -17.28 17.90 -39.34
C GLU A 37 -16.18 17.23 -38.51
N ALA A 38 -14.99 17.12 -39.11
CA ALA A 38 -13.80 16.64 -38.45
C ALA A 38 -13.35 17.67 -37.40
N VAL A 39 -13.72 17.43 -36.15
CA VAL A 39 -13.11 18.12 -35.01
C VAL A 39 -11.71 17.53 -34.84
N THR A 40 -10.71 18.35 -35.10
CA THR A 40 -9.31 18.00 -34.87
C THR A 40 -9.04 18.19 -33.38
N GLU A 41 -9.31 17.17 -32.57
CA GLU A 41 -8.81 17.14 -31.19
C GLU A 41 -7.29 16.96 -31.25
N THR A 42 -6.61 18.05 -30.94
CA THR A 42 -5.19 18.06 -30.66
C THR A 42 -5.04 17.43 -29.28
N ALA A 43 -4.72 16.13 -29.25
CA ALA A 43 -4.23 15.49 -28.05
C ALA A 43 -2.88 16.14 -27.70
N GLU A 44 -2.89 17.11 -26.78
CA GLU A 44 -1.69 17.50 -26.05
C GLU A 44 -1.30 16.31 -25.17
N ASN A 45 -0.44 15.48 -25.75
CA ASN A 45 0.30 14.44 -25.05
C ASN A 45 1.22 15.16 -24.04
N GLY A 46 0.74 15.34 -22.82
CA GLY A 46 1.52 15.78 -21.69
C GLY A 46 2.55 14.73 -21.35
N GLU A 47 3.67 14.75 -22.06
CA GLU A 47 4.89 14.01 -21.73
C GLU A 47 5.43 14.58 -20.41
N SER A 48 5.01 13.97 -19.30
CA SER A 48 5.65 14.18 -17.99
C SER A 48 7.00 13.47 -18.00
N ASN A 49 8.03 14.17 -18.48
CA ASN A 49 9.42 13.75 -18.34
C ASN A 49 9.90 14.17 -16.93
N GLY A 50 9.56 13.36 -15.93
CA GLY A 50 10.10 13.48 -14.58
C GLY A 50 11.51 12.88 -14.50
N ASP A 51 12.52 13.71 -14.77
CA ASP A 51 13.92 13.42 -14.43
C ASP A 51 14.05 13.40 -12.90
N GLY A 52 14.18 12.19 -12.34
CA GLY A 52 14.17 11.86 -10.91
C GLY A 52 15.38 12.37 -10.14
N THR A 53 15.58 13.69 -10.10
CA THR A 53 16.65 14.31 -9.32
C THR A 53 16.10 15.45 -8.46
N GLY A 54 15.66 15.10 -7.25
CA GLY A 54 15.41 16.03 -6.15
C GLY A 54 14.09 16.78 -6.24
N ALA A 55 12.97 16.08 -6.00
CA ALA A 55 11.70 16.74 -5.73
C ALA A 55 11.86 17.63 -4.48
N GLY A 56 11.58 18.92 -4.63
CA GLY A 56 11.37 19.79 -3.48
C GLY A 56 10.23 19.27 -2.60
N PRO A 57 9.99 19.88 -1.43
CA PRO A 57 8.80 19.54 -0.65
C PRO A 57 7.57 19.66 -1.55
N LEU A 58 6.72 18.62 -1.55
CA LEU A 58 5.48 18.61 -2.32
C LEU A 58 4.66 19.87 -2.00
N GLU A 59 4.20 20.56 -3.03
CA GLU A 59 3.31 21.72 -2.90
C GLU A 59 1.90 21.23 -2.58
N GLY A 60 1.22 21.91 -1.66
CA GLY A 60 -0.12 21.55 -1.26
C GLY A 60 -1.18 22.40 -1.96
N THR A 61 -2.44 22.06 -1.75
CA THR A 61 -3.57 22.90 -2.15
C THR A 61 -4.09 23.71 -0.97
N GLU A 62 -4.83 24.78 -1.27
CA GLU A 62 -5.60 25.50 -0.25
C GLU A 62 -6.71 24.56 0.28
N PRO A 63 -6.93 24.47 1.62
CA PRO A 63 -7.92 23.54 2.16
C PRO A 63 -9.32 23.78 1.60
N VAL A 64 -9.89 22.72 1.00
CA VAL A 64 -11.27 22.75 0.48
C VAL A 64 -12.27 22.76 1.65
N PRO A 65 -13.33 23.59 1.61
CA PRO A 65 -14.37 23.59 2.65
C PRO A 65 -15.06 22.23 2.80
N ASP A 66 -15.41 21.85 4.04
CA ASP A 66 -15.96 20.51 4.33
C ASP A 66 -17.25 20.17 3.57
N ALA A 67 -18.06 21.18 3.22
CA ALA A 67 -19.28 20.99 2.45
C ALA A 67 -19.04 20.65 0.97
N GLU A 68 -17.82 20.84 0.48
CA GLU A 68 -17.39 20.61 -0.90
C GLU A 68 -16.52 19.35 -1.03
N LEU A 69 -16.13 18.74 0.09
CA LEU A 69 -15.33 17.51 0.08
C LEU A 69 -16.19 16.28 -0.28
N PRO A 70 -15.66 15.35 -1.09
CA PRO A 70 -16.29 14.06 -1.33
C PRO A 70 -16.26 13.18 -0.06
N GLY A 71 -17.22 12.25 0.01
CA GLY A 71 -17.34 11.30 1.10
C GLY A 71 -17.92 11.86 2.40
N GLU A 72 -18.12 10.97 3.36
CA GLU A 72 -18.58 11.32 4.70
C GLU A 72 -17.39 11.67 5.59
N GLU A 73 -17.61 12.60 6.54
CA GLU A 73 -16.62 12.86 7.59
C GLU A 73 -16.44 11.59 8.43
N LEU A 74 -15.19 11.17 8.57
CA LEU A 74 -14.78 10.10 9.47
C LEU A 74 -13.99 10.73 10.60
N SER A 75 -14.28 10.32 11.83
CA SER A 75 -13.44 10.62 12.99
C SER A 75 -12.87 9.31 13.50
N ALA A 76 -11.78 8.86 12.87
CA ALA A 76 -11.07 7.64 13.23
C ALA A 76 -9.61 7.96 13.57
N TYR A 77 -8.67 7.12 13.13
CA TYR A 77 -7.33 7.09 13.71
C TYR A 77 -6.41 8.19 13.18
N PHE A 78 -6.71 8.75 12.00
CA PHE A 78 -5.87 9.76 11.34
C PHE A 78 -6.54 11.13 11.33
N SER A 79 -7.55 11.32 12.19
CA SER A 79 -8.32 12.56 12.33
C SER A 79 -7.70 13.56 13.32
N GLU A 80 -6.63 13.19 14.03
CA GLU A 80 -5.98 14.07 15.02
C GLU A 80 -4.96 14.99 14.34
N ALA A 81 -5.22 16.29 14.35
CA ALA A 81 -4.28 17.28 13.85
C ALA A 81 -2.95 17.22 14.61
N ASP A 82 -1.85 17.53 13.91
CA ASP A 82 -0.48 17.46 14.46
C ASP A 82 0.00 16.05 14.82
N GLY A 83 -0.81 15.01 14.62
CA GLY A 83 -0.36 13.62 14.67
C GLY A 83 0.69 13.34 13.59
N VAL A 84 1.64 12.47 13.91
CA VAL A 84 2.71 12.05 13.00
C VAL A 84 2.48 10.60 12.61
N ALA A 85 2.27 10.35 11.32
CA ALA A 85 2.14 9.01 10.76
C ALA A 85 3.25 8.75 9.74
N HIS A 86 3.41 7.50 9.33
CA HIS A 86 4.39 7.08 8.35
C HIS A 86 3.71 6.37 7.18
N VAL A 87 4.26 6.57 5.99
CA VAL A 87 3.95 5.74 4.83
C VAL A 87 4.43 4.33 5.09
N VAL A 88 3.58 3.34 4.83
CA VAL A 88 3.82 1.91 5.02
C VAL A 88 3.24 1.10 3.87
N GLY A 89 3.82 -0.08 3.61
CA GLY A 89 3.27 -1.04 2.65
C GLY A 89 3.38 -0.61 1.18
N VAL A 90 4.18 0.41 0.89
CA VAL A 90 4.51 0.84 -0.48
C VAL A 90 5.90 0.31 -0.85
N ALA A 91 6.09 -0.15 -2.07
CA ALA A 91 7.37 -0.71 -2.52
C ALA A 91 8.38 0.39 -2.87
N HIS A 92 9.66 0.15 -2.63
CA HIS A 92 10.75 1.10 -2.98
C HIS A 92 10.83 1.40 -4.48
N ASP A 93 10.37 0.47 -5.33
CA ASP A 93 10.34 0.54 -6.78
C ASP A 93 8.92 0.76 -7.32
N ASP A 94 8.01 1.28 -6.49
CA ASP A 94 6.65 1.63 -6.89
C ASP A 94 6.67 2.54 -8.13
N PRO A 95 5.92 2.21 -9.19
CA PRO A 95 5.97 2.91 -10.46
C PRO A 95 5.47 4.37 -10.39
N ASP A 96 4.65 4.70 -9.38
CA ASP A 96 4.16 6.06 -9.15
C ASP A 96 5.16 6.86 -8.29
N GLY A 97 6.30 6.25 -7.90
CA GLY A 97 7.32 6.86 -7.07
C GLY A 97 6.98 6.87 -5.57
N GLY A 98 5.87 6.23 -5.17
CA GLY A 98 5.46 6.06 -3.79
C GLY A 98 3.96 6.31 -3.56
N LEU A 99 3.59 6.71 -2.34
CA LEU A 99 2.21 6.96 -1.97
C LEU A 99 1.69 8.24 -2.61
N VAL A 100 0.76 8.09 -3.55
CA VAL A 100 0.17 9.22 -4.27
C VAL A 100 -0.63 10.15 -3.33
N VAL A 101 -0.38 11.45 -3.46
CA VAL A 101 -1.06 12.54 -2.75
C VAL A 101 -2.03 13.24 -3.70
N ARG A 102 -3.25 13.46 -3.23
CA ARG A 102 -4.37 13.99 -4.01
C ARG A 102 -4.84 15.33 -3.46
N GLY A 103 -5.38 16.20 -4.32
CA GLY A 103 -5.92 17.52 -3.91
C GLY A 103 -7.22 17.43 -3.10
N VAL A 104 -7.97 16.34 -3.26
CA VAL A 104 -9.19 15.99 -2.52
C VAL A 104 -9.19 14.48 -2.25
N PRO A 105 -9.96 13.98 -1.27
CA PRO A 105 -10.09 12.54 -1.03
C PRO A 105 -10.61 11.79 -2.27
N GLY A 106 -10.03 10.62 -2.56
CA GLY A 106 -10.48 9.74 -3.64
C GLY A 106 -9.46 9.57 -4.75
N ALA A 107 -9.51 8.42 -5.42
CA ALA A 107 -8.59 8.08 -6.51
C ALA A 107 -8.75 9.00 -7.74
N ASP A 108 -9.95 9.55 -7.95
CA ASP A 108 -10.26 10.49 -9.04
C ASP A 108 -9.81 11.94 -8.76
N GLY A 109 -9.28 12.21 -7.56
CA GLY A 109 -8.73 13.53 -7.22
C GLY A 109 -7.51 13.89 -8.06
N GLU A 110 -7.27 15.19 -8.26
CA GLU A 110 -6.05 15.68 -8.91
C GLU A 110 -4.81 15.18 -8.15
N GLU A 111 -3.84 14.66 -8.89
CA GLU A 111 -2.57 14.20 -8.35
C GLU A 111 -1.64 15.39 -8.09
N LEU A 112 -1.18 15.53 -6.86
CA LEU A 112 -0.21 16.56 -6.46
C LEU A 112 1.23 16.04 -6.51
N GLY A 113 1.40 14.72 -6.47
CA GLY A 113 2.69 14.02 -6.48
C GLY A 113 2.64 12.75 -5.63
N ALA A 114 3.81 12.23 -5.25
CA ALA A 114 3.93 11.03 -4.43
C ALA A 114 4.92 11.20 -3.27
N LEU A 115 4.60 10.60 -2.13
CA LEU A 115 5.46 10.50 -0.96
C LEU A 115 6.30 9.22 -1.03
N PRO A 116 7.60 9.26 -0.68
CA PRO A 116 8.40 8.05 -0.68
C PRO A 116 7.87 7.01 0.33
N PRO A 117 8.11 5.69 0.12
CA PRO A 117 7.52 4.59 0.90
C PRO A 117 7.80 4.54 2.41
N THR A 118 8.70 5.40 2.91
CA THR A 118 9.03 5.53 4.34
C THR A 118 8.84 6.95 4.87
N ALA A 119 8.19 7.82 4.10
CA ALA A 119 7.98 9.21 4.47
C ALA A 119 7.24 9.33 5.80
N GLU A 120 7.66 10.31 6.59
CA GLU A 120 6.89 10.81 7.72
C GLU A 120 5.92 11.90 7.22
N VAL A 121 4.67 11.85 7.68
CA VAL A 121 3.64 12.84 7.36
C VAL A 121 3.05 13.42 8.64
N THR A 122 2.74 14.72 8.59
CA THR A 122 1.99 15.38 9.65
C THR A 122 0.52 15.49 9.25
N LEU A 123 -0.39 15.01 10.10
CA LEU A 123 -1.83 15.05 9.87
C LEU A 123 -2.38 16.47 10.02
N ALA A 124 -3.30 16.83 9.13
CA ALA A 124 -4.01 18.11 9.16
C ALA A 124 -5.30 18.05 10.01
N GLY A 125 -5.75 16.84 10.37
CA GLY A 125 -6.86 16.62 11.29
C GLY A 125 -8.23 16.41 10.64
N ARG A 126 -8.26 16.00 9.37
CA ARG A 126 -9.50 15.62 8.68
C ARG A 126 -9.36 14.23 8.06
N GLU A 127 -10.41 13.43 8.18
CA GLU A 127 -10.49 12.11 7.58
C GLU A 127 -11.86 11.95 6.87
N ARG A 128 -11.86 11.24 5.75
CA ARG A 128 -13.02 11.04 4.90
C ARG A 128 -13.16 9.59 4.50
N VAL A 129 -14.38 9.07 4.50
CA VAL A 129 -14.70 7.75 3.95
C VAL A 129 -15.55 7.91 2.70
N LEU A 130 -15.12 7.26 1.62
CA LEU A 130 -15.84 7.22 0.35
C LEU A 130 -16.44 5.82 0.17
N ASP A 131 -17.75 5.76 -0.04
CA ASP A 131 -18.50 4.53 -0.31
C ASP A 131 -18.68 4.29 -1.82
N ASP A 132 -17.58 4.32 -2.57
CA ASP A 132 -17.60 3.97 -4.01
C ASP A 132 -17.14 2.53 -4.23
N GLU A 133 -17.89 1.76 -5.03
CA GLU A 133 -17.55 0.38 -5.37
C GLU A 133 -16.20 0.32 -6.12
N GLY A 134 -15.15 -0.13 -5.41
CA GLY A 134 -13.82 -0.38 -5.98
C GLY A 134 -12.87 0.82 -6.02
N GLN A 135 -13.33 2.01 -5.64
CA GLN A 135 -12.51 3.24 -5.55
C GLN A 135 -12.70 3.99 -4.22
N GLY A 136 -13.64 3.50 -3.41
CA GLY A 136 -13.89 3.95 -2.05
C GLY A 136 -12.83 3.47 -1.06
N GLY A 137 -12.78 4.15 0.08
CA GLY A 137 -11.77 3.92 1.11
C GLY A 137 -11.73 5.07 2.10
N SER A 138 -10.89 4.94 3.12
CA SER A 138 -10.63 6.01 4.07
C SER A 138 -9.40 6.83 3.61
N TRP A 139 -9.49 8.14 3.79
CA TRP A 139 -8.51 9.11 3.33
C TRP A 139 -8.23 10.10 4.45
N ALA A 140 -6.95 10.41 4.68
CA ALA A 140 -6.53 11.40 5.66
C ALA A 140 -5.93 12.61 4.97
N GLU A 141 -6.24 13.78 5.52
CA GLU A 141 -5.60 15.03 5.12
C GLU A 141 -4.26 15.19 5.83
N ILE A 142 -3.21 15.48 5.07
CA ILE A 142 -1.85 15.72 5.53
C ILE A 142 -1.44 17.16 5.24
N ARG A 143 -0.51 17.67 6.05
CA ARG A 143 0.14 18.95 5.79
C ARG A 143 1.27 18.78 4.80
N LEU A 144 1.30 19.68 3.84
CA LEU A 144 2.37 19.83 2.85
C LEU A 144 3.00 21.21 3.02
N GLY A 145 3.93 21.59 2.13
CA GLY A 145 4.72 22.82 2.26
C GLY A 145 3.91 24.05 2.68
N ASP A 146 3.06 24.56 1.79
CA ASP A 146 2.21 25.74 2.01
C ASP A 146 0.70 25.43 2.00
N GLY A 147 0.34 24.15 2.00
CA GLY A 147 -1.05 23.71 1.91
C GLY A 147 -1.29 22.32 2.48
N VAL A 148 -2.30 21.64 1.94
CA VAL A 148 -2.71 20.29 2.36
C VAL A 148 -2.79 19.34 1.16
N GLY A 149 -2.83 18.04 1.44
CA GLY A 149 -3.11 17.00 0.47
C GLY A 149 -3.80 15.81 1.14
N TRP A 150 -4.29 14.87 0.35
CA TRP A 150 -5.03 13.72 0.81
C TRP A 150 -4.35 12.43 0.38
N VAL A 151 -4.24 11.47 1.30
CA VAL A 151 -3.66 10.16 1.05
C VAL A 151 -4.57 9.06 1.57
N SER A 152 -4.50 7.88 0.95
CA SER A 152 -5.27 6.72 1.42
C SER A 152 -4.71 6.21 2.75
N THR A 153 -5.57 6.03 3.74
CA THR A 153 -5.13 5.60 5.08
C THR A 153 -4.69 4.15 5.16
N GLN A 154 -4.96 3.34 4.12
CA GLN A 154 -4.47 1.97 4.03
C GLN A 154 -2.93 1.88 3.98
N PHE A 155 -2.27 2.97 3.56
CA PHE A 155 -0.81 3.10 3.48
C PHE A 155 -0.23 3.98 4.58
N LEU A 156 -1.01 4.23 5.65
CA LEU A 156 -0.55 4.96 6.82
C LEU A 156 -0.49 4.06 8.05
N GLY A 157 0.54 4.27 8.86
CA GLY A 157 0.65 3.66 10.17
C GLY A 157 1.45 4.52 11.13
N TYR A 158 1.21 4.35 12.41
CA TYR A 158 2.04 4.94 13.46
C TYR A 158 3.16 3.97 13.82
N LEU A 159 4.39 4.48 13.91
CA LEU A 159 5.56 3.69 14.28
C LEU A 159 6.06 4.15 15.66
N PRO A 160 6.23 3.25 16.63
CA PRO A 160 6.86 3.62 17.88
C PRO A 160 8.36 3.87 17.68
N GLU A 161 9.00 4.57 18.62
CA GLU A 161 10.44 4.86 18.54
C GLU A 161 11.33 3.63 18.79
N ALA A 162 10.82 2.60 19.48
CA ALA A 162 11.62 1.48 19.96
C ALA A 162 11.26 0.17 19.25
N GLY A 163 12.25 -0.43 18.59
CA GLY A 163 12.12 -1.74 17.96
C GLY A 163 12.63 -2.89 18.83
N GLN A 164 12.27 -4.11 18.41
CA GLN A 164 12.71 -5.37 19.04
C GLN A 164 13.72 -6.08 18.15
N GLY A 165 14.85 -6.50 18.72
CA GLY A 165 15.85 -7.26 17.98
C GLY A 165 15.41 -8.72 17.79
N GLU A 166 15.36 -9.17 16.53
CA GLU A 166 14.81 -10.46 16.14
C GLU A 166 15.74 -11.27 15.21
N THR A 167 17.01 -10.89 15.07
CA THR A 167 17.95 -11.54 14.13
C THR A 167 17.98 -13.08 14.24
N ALA A 168 17.83 -13.63 15.46
CA ALA A 168 17.83 -15.07 15.68
C ALA A 168 16.66 -15.79 14.98
N ASP A 169 15.53 -15.11 14.82
CA ASP A 169 14.32 -15.63 14.18
C ASP A 169 14.44 -15.71 12.66
N PHE A 170 15.50 -15.13 12.10
CA PHE A 170 15.84 -15.14 10.68
C PHE A 170 17.16 -15.85 10.39
N SER A 171 17.63 -16.69 11.33
CA SER A 171 18.91 -17.42 11.22
C SER A 171 18.95 -18.45 10.07
N ASP A 172 17.82 -18.73 9.42
CA ASP A 172 17.71 -19.61 8.27
C ASP A 172 17.65 -18.84 6.93
N VAL A 173 17.70 -17.50 6.93
CA VAL A 173 17.92 -16.69 5.72
C VAL A 173 19.37 -16.93 5.26
N PRO A 174 19.60 -17.55 4.09
CA PRO A 174 20.95 -17.83 3.63
C PRO A 174 21.66 -16.55 3.14
N PRO A 175 23.01 -16.51 3.19
CA PRO A 175 23.79 -15.52 2.44
C PRO A 175 23.47 -15.55 0.94
N ALA A 176 23.57 -14.41 0.26
CA ALA A 176 23.24 -14.27 -1.16
C ALA A 176 24.21 -13.33 -1.89
N GLU A 177 24.27 -13.41 -3.23
CA GLU A 177 25.04 -12.46 -4.05
C GLU A 177 24.35 -11.10 -4.17
N ASP A 178 23.01 -11.07 -4.11
CA ASP A 178 22.19 -9.86 -4.12
C ASP A 178 21.58 -9.62 -2.72
N PRO A 179 21.86 -8.48 -2.07
CA PRO A 179 21.29 -8.16 -0.76
C PRO A 179 19.76 -8.05 -0.77
N LEU A 180 19.11 -7.76 -1.91
CA LEU A 180 17.65 -7.76 -2.01
C LEU A 180 17.04 -9.16 -1.81
N GLU A 181 17.77 -10.22 -2.16
CA GLU A 181 17.31 -11.59 -1.88
C GLU A 181 17.26 -11.88 -0.37
N ILE A 182 18.18 -11.29 0.39
CA ILE A 182 18.22 -11.41 1.86
C ILE A 182 17.06 -10.63 2.49
N ALA A 183 16.86 -9.37 2.08
CA ALA A 183 15.75 -8.54 2.56
C ALA A 183 14.39 -9.19 2.22
N SER A 184 14.23 -9.71 1.01
CA SER A 184 13.06 -10.47 0.58
C SER A 184 12.89 -11.75 1.40
N GLY A 185 13.99 -12.45 1.70
CA GLY A 185 14.00 -13.63 2.55
C GLY A 185 13.51 -13.37 3.97
N VAL A 186 13.80 -12.19 4.53
CA VAL A 186 13.22 -11.72 5.80
C VAL A 186 11.73 -11.46 5.66
N GLY A 187 11.31 -10.72 4.62
CA GLY A 187 9.89 -10.41 4.36
C GLY A 187 9.01 -11.65 4.24
N ILE A 188 9.44 -12.64 3.45
CA ILE A 188 8.74 -13.92 3.27
C ILE A 188 8.53 -14.63 4.62
N ARG A 189 9.60 -14.77 5.41
CA ARG A 189 9.54 -15.49 6.70
C ARG A 189 8.70 -14.75 7.73
N ALA A 190 8.77 -13.43 7.75
CA ALA A 190 7.95 -12.61 8.62
C ALA A 190 6.47 -12.74 8.26
N ALA A 191 6.12 -12.69 6.96
CA ALA A 191 4.76 -12.91 6.49
C ALA A 191 4.25 -14.32 6.81
N GLU A 192 5.05 -15.38 6.58
CA GLU A 192 4.70 -16.76 6.93
C GLU A 192 4.45 -16.92 8.44
N ARG A 193 5.31 -16.35 9.29
CA ARG A 193 5.14 -16.37 10.74
C ARG A 193 3.84 -15.68 11.18
N GLN A 194 3.50 -14.56 10.54
CA GLN A 194 2.28 -13.82 10.82
C GLN A 194 1.03 -14.63 10.45
N GLN A 195 1.07 -15.38 9.34
CA GLN A 195 -0.01 -16.26 8.90
C GLN A 195 -0.20 -17.49 9.80
N ASP A 196 0.89 -18.10 10.26
CA ASP A 196 0.86 -19.28 11.15
C ASP A 196 0.20 -18.98 12.52
N GLY A 197 0.05 -17.70 12.88
CA GLY A 197 -0.70 -17.24 14.05
C GLY A 197 -2.20 -17.56 14.03
N GLY A 198 -2.75 -18.05 12.91
CA GLY A 198 -4.15 -18.47 12.79
C GLY A 198 -5.11 -17.32 12.52
N THR A 199 -4.60 -16.23 11.97
CA THR A 199 -5.34 -15.01 11.73
C THR A 199 -6.06 -15.03 10.38
N PRO A 200 -7.30 -14.52 10.27
CA PRO A 200 -7.93 -14.28 8.98
C PRO A 200 -7.20 -13.17 8.18
N GLY A 201 -6.82 -13.49 6.94
CA GLY A 201 -6.16 -12.57 6.00
C GLY A 201 -4.81 -13.09 5.53
N GLU A 202 -4.41 -12.76 4.31
CA GLU A 202 -3.06 -13.05 3.81
C GLU A 202 -2.14 -11.91 4.27
N ALA A 203 -1.02 -12.26 4.91
CA ALA A 203 0.03 -11.29 5.18
C ALA A 203 0.80 -11.00 3.89
N GLU A 204 1.01 -9.73 3.59
CA GLU A 204 1.76 -9.22 2.44
C GLU A 204 3.06 -8.58 2.92
N TRP A 205 4.05 -8.47 2.03
CA TRP A 205 5.31 -7.83 2.36
C TRP A 205 5.88 -7.07 1.16
N VAL A 206 6.62 -6.00 1.46
CA VAL A 206 7.34 -5.18 0.46
C VAL A 206 8.70 -4.75 1.01
N VAL A 207 9.69 -4.60 0.13
CA VAL A 207 10.91 -3.84 0.46
C VAL A 207 10.59 -2.36 0.24
N ALA A 208 10.43 -1.61 1.33
CA ALA A 208 10.04 -0.19 1.31
C ALA A 208 11.23 0.75 1.12
N ALA A 209 12.43 0.36 1.54
CA ALA A 209 13.63 1.15 1.31
C ALA A 209 14.88 0.29 1.11
N VAL A 210 15.79 0.82 0.29
CA VAL A 210 17.10 0.23 -0.02
C VAL A 210 18.20 1.26 0.25
N PRO A 211 19.40 0.83 0.68
CA PRO A 211 20.52 1.74 0.91
C PRO A 211 21.02 2.33 -0.42
N GLU A 212 21.58 3.54 -0.35
CA GLU A 212 22.21 4.18 -1.51
C GLU A 212 23.31 3.28 -2.11
N GLY A 213 23.26 3.08 -3.43
CA GLY A 213 24.23 2.26 -4.14
C GLY A 213 23.95 0.76 -4.14
N HIS A 214 22.84 0.31 -3.53
CA HIS A 214 22.32 -1.07 -3.62
C HIS A 214 23.27 -2.18 -3.13
N GLY A 215 24.23 -1.84 -2.26
CA GLY A 215 25.15 -2.80 -1.62
C GLY A 215 24.71 -3.15 -0.19
N GLY A 216 25.67 -3.62 0.63
CA GLY A 216 25.43 -3.80 2.06
C GLY A 216 24.99 -2.50 2.72
N GLY A 217 24.11 -2.60 3.71
CA GLY A 217 23.52 -1.44 4.37
C GLY A 217 22.22 -1.78 5.07
N GLU A 218 21.44 -0.74 5.34
CA GLU A 218 20.15 -0.84 5.99
C GLU A 218 19.02 -0.87 4.96
N TYR A 219 18.20 -1.91 5.04
CA TYR A 219 17.00 -2.09 4.24
C TYR A 219 15.77 -1.96 5.14
N THR A 220 14.67 -1.47 4.59
CA THR A 220 13.37 -1.45 5.27
C THR A 220 12.41 -2.40 4.58
N VAL A 221 11.81 -3.29 5.34
CA VAL A 221 10.82 -4.26 4.85
C VAL A 221 9.53 -4.08 5.65
N ASP A 222 8.43 -3.80 4.98
CA ASP A 222 7.12 -3.76 5.64
C ASP A 222 6.40 -5.08 5.42
N VAL A 223 5.76 -5.58 6.48
CA VAL A 223 4.92 -6.77 6.47
C VAL A 223 3.57 -6.39 7.03
N THR A 224 2.55 -6.33 6.19
CA THR A 224 1.21 -5.82 6.52
C THR A 224 0.14 -6.90 6.31
N GLY A 225 -1.07 -6.66 6.80
CA GLY A 225 -2.19 -7.61 6.67
C GLY A 225 -2.04 -8.81 7.61
N GLY A 226 -2.87 -9.85 7.48
CA GLY A 226 -2.75 -11.08 8.27
C GLY A 226 -2.76 -10.92 9.81
N MET A 227 -3.16 -9.77 10.36
CA MET A 227 -3.33 -9.53 11.81
C MET A 227 -4.80 -9.38 12.19
N GLY A 228 -5.18 -10.00 13.30
CA GLY A 228 -6.57 -10.17 13.75
C GLY A 228 -6.94 -9.21 14.86
N ASP A 229 -5.96 -8.45 15.33
CA ASP A 229 -6.13 -7.31 16.20
C ASP A 229 -6.33 -6.07 15.33
N ASP A 230 -7.34 -5.27 15.67
CA ASP A 230 -7.67 -4.01 15.00
C ASP A 230 -6.73 -2.86 15.42
N SER A 231 -5.72 -3.16 16.24
CA SER A 231 -4.74 -2.20 16.77
C SER A 231 -3.40 -2.23 16.02
N VAL A 232 -3.01 -3.35 15.40
CA VAL A 232 -1.72 -3.52 14.70
C VAL A 232 -1.95 -3.96 13.25
N ALA A 233 -1.45 -3.17 12.31
CA ALA A 233 -1.57 -3.39 10.86
C ALA A 233 -0.47 -4.29 10.29
N GLY A 234 0.69 -4.31 10.92
CA GLY A 234 1.88 -4.97 10.40
C GLY A 234 3.11 -4.82 11.30
N HIS A 235 4.26 -5.14 10.74
CA HIS A 235 5.56 -4.81 11.29
C HIS A 235 6.44 -4.20 10.20
N ARG A 236 7.22 -3.19 10.58
CA ARG A 236 8.33 -2.65 9.80
C ARG A 236 9.62 -3.25 10.33
N TYR A 237 10.37 -3.90 9.46
CA TYR A 237 11.66 -4.49 9.76
C TYR A 237 12.78 -3.62 9.21
N THR A 238 13.71 -3.27 10.09
CA THR A 238 15.03 -2.77 9.71
C THR A 238 15.97 -3.96 9.58
N VAL A 239 16.51 -4.17 8.37
CA VAL A 239 17.35 -5.32 8.02
C VAL A 239 18.74 -4.81 7.66
N VAL A 240 19.74 -5.15 8.47
CA VAL A 240 21.13 -4.75 8.25
C VAL A 240 21.89 -5.90 7.60
N ILE A 241 22.39 -5.63 6.40
CA ILE A 241 23.08 -6.59 5.55
C ILE A 241 24.53 -6.13 5.37
N ALA A 242 25.48 -7.04 5.55
CA ALA A 242 26.91 -6.75 5.39
C ALA A 242 27.53 -7.58 4.28
N GLU A 243 28.63 -7.09 3.70
CA GLU A 243 29.46 -7.87 2.79
C GLU A 243 30.13 -9.03 3.55
N ALA A 244 30.05 -10.23 2.97
CA ALA A 244 30.62 -11.45 3.51
C ALA A 244 31.17 -12.35 2.40
N GLY A 245 32.49 -12.48 2.34
CA GLY A 245 33.16 -13.25 1.30
C GLY A 245 32.92 -12.67 -0.08
N ASP A 246 32.31 -13.46 -0.97
CA ASP A 246 31.97 -13.06 -2.35
C ASP A 246 30.51 -12.56 -2.48
N GLY A 247 29.78 -12.38 -1.37
CA GLY A 247 28.39 -11.92 -1.38
C GLY A 247 28.03 -11.13 -0.12
N PHE A 248 26.80 -11.31 0.34
CA PHE A 248 26.21 -10.58 1.47
C PHE A 248 25.59 -11.54 2.49
N GLU A 249 25.50 -11.11 3.73
CA GLU A 249 24.82 -11.85 4.80
C GLU A 249 24.00 -10.94 5.71
N LEU A 250 22.94 -11.50 6.29
CA LEU A 250 22.13 -10.85 7.31
C LEU A 250 22.93 -10.73 8.62
N THR A 251 23.00 -9.53 9.17
CA THR A 251 23.73 -9.27 10.43
C THR A 251 22.83 -8.83 11.57
N GLU A 252 21.78 -8.06 11.27
CA GLU A 252 20.85 -7.57 12.27
C GLU A 252 19.44 -7.44 11.68
N THR A 253 18.44 -7.79 12.47
CA THR A 253 17.03 -7.52 12.17
C THR A 253 16.38 -6.92 13.40
N THR A 254 15.74 -5.77 13.23
CA THR A 254 14.90 -5.13 14.26
C THR A 254 13.49 -4.95 13.71
N SER A 255 12.46 -5.23 14.50
CA SER A 255 11.05 -5.06 14.14
C SER A 255 10.41 -3.91 14.92
N LEU A 256 9.52 -3.16 14.27
CA LEU A 256 8.65 -2.14 14.83
C LEU A 256 7.21 -2.49 14.48
N PRO A 257 6.26 -2.54 15.43
CA PRO A 257 4.87 -2.72 15.07
C PRO A 257 4.36 -1.50 14.28
N ILE A 258 3.54 -1.76 13.27
CA ILE A 258 2.82 -0.75 12.51
C ILE A 258 1.44 -0.60 13.14
N CYS A 259 1.22 0.49 13.84
CA CYS A 259 0.04 0.71 14.67
C CYS A 259 -1.05 1.46 13.89
N LEU A 260 -2.31 1.03 14.01
CA LEU A 260 -3.42 1.77 13.42
C LEU A 260 -3.92 2.89 14.33
N ARG A 261 -3.83 2.71 15.66
CA ARG A 261 -4.52 3.55 16.67
C ARG A 261 -3.63 4.56 17.40
N GLY A 262 -2.56 5.01 16.77
CA GLY A 262 -1.51 5.81 17.42
C GLY A 262 -0.44 4.95 18.10
N ALA A 263 0.60 5.60 18.64
CA ALA A 263 1.71 4.97 19.34
C ALA A 263 1.85 5.55 20.78
N GLY A 264 0.93 5.20 21.68
CA GLY A 264 0.87 5.72 23.06
C GLY A 264 -0.14 5.01 23.97
N ASP A 265 -0.05 5.26 25.30
CA ASP A 265 -0.98 4.84 26.37
C ASP A 265 -1.65 3.44 26.20
N GLU A 266 -0.83 2.39 26.05
CA GLU A 266 -1.26 0.98 25.90
C GLU A 266 -1.89 0.60 24.55
N LEU A 267 -1.96 1.51 23.59
CA LEU A 267 -2.37 1.22 22.22
C LEU A 267 -1.12 0.95 21.37
N CYS A 268 -1.05 -0.29 20.88
CA CYS A 268 0.06 -0.90 20.15
C CYS A 268 1.27 -1.33 21.03
N LEU A 269 1.03 -2.34 21.88
CA LEU A 269 2.04 -3.08 22.65
C LEU A 269 1.97 -4.58 22.37
#